data_AF-A0A9Q7R794-F1
#
_entry.id   AF-A0A9Q7R794-F1
#
_cell.length_a   1.000
_cell.length_b   1.000
_cell.length_c   1.000
_cell.angle_alpha   90.00
_cell.angle_beta   90.00
_cell.angle_gamma   90.00
#
_symmetry.space_group_name_H-M   'P 1'
#
loop_
_entity.id
_entity.type
_entity.pdbx_description
1 polymer ?
#
loop_
_entity_poly.entity_id
_entity_poly.type
_entity_poly.pdbx_seq_one_letter_code
_entity_poly.pdbx_strand_id
1 'polypeptide(L)' 'MSIEQISLPKGVGPQAGKLLDAITHAGSAVDLNRAGGKAEGFVLGLESAKAIKSQVAEALYVAFDDAASQRLAQLQG' A
#
# COMPACT_ATOMS: atom_id res chain seq x y z
N MET A 1 -3.11 -7.09 -6.91
CA MET A 1 -2.16 -6.63 -7.97
C MET A 1 -0.76 -6.52 -7.38
N SER A 2 0.30 -6.85 -8.13
CA SER A 2 1.68 -6.66 -7.66
C SER A 2 2.18 -5.24 -7.91
N ILE A 3 2.68 -4.57 -6.88
CA ILE A 3 3.23 -3.20 -6.98
C ILE A 3 4.48 -3.11 -7.88
N GLU A 4 5.11 -4.24 -8.22
CA GLU A 4 6.27 -4.33 -9.12
C GLU A 4 5.93 -3.92 -10.57
N GLN A 5 4.64 -3.95 -10.93
CA GLN A 5 4.16 -3.50 -12.25
C GLN A 5 3.93 -1.99 -12.31
N ILE A 6 3.99 -1.31 -11.16
CA ILE A 6 3.79 0.14 -11.06
C ILE A 6 5.15 0.83 -11.32
N SER A 7 5.17 1.75 -12.28
CA SER A 7 6.36 2.58 -12.54
C SER A 7 6.58 3.58 -11.41
N LEU A 8 7.34 3.16 -10.40
CA LEU A 8 7.64 3.96 -9.21
C LEU A 8 8.96 4.72 -9.35
N PRO A 9 9.07 5.94 -8.78
CA PRO A 9 10.33 6.67 -8.70
C PRO A 9 11.40 5.87 -7.94
N LYS A 10 12.68 6.19 -8.23
CA LYS A 10 13.82 5.58 -7.53
C LYS A 10 13.69 5.80 -6.01
N GLY A 11 13.78 4.73 -5.24
CA GLY A 11 13.67 4.75 -3.77
C GLY A 11 12.24 4.59 -3.23
N VAL A 12 11.20 4.81 -4.04
CA VAL A 12 9.79 4.63 -3.63
C VAL A 12 9.40 3.15 -3.60
N GLY A 13 9.82 2.38 -4.61
CA GLY A 13 9.51 0.95 -4.72
C GLY A 13 9.80 0.12 -3.46
N PRO A 14 11.02 0.21 -2.88
CA PRO A 14 11.34 -0.51 -1.65
C PRO A 14 10.48 -0.13 -0.44
N GLN A 15 10.05 1.14 -0.34
CA GLN A 15 9.18 1.59 0.75
C GLN A 15 7.74 1.11 0.53
N ALA A 16 7.23 1.21 -0.70
CA ALA A 16 5.93 0.67 -1.08
C ALA A 16 5.86 -0.85 -0.81
N GLY A 17 6.93 -1.59 -1.12
CA GLY A 17 7.06 -3.02 -0.82
C GLY A 17 6.97 -3.34 0.65
N LYS A 18 7.73 -2.62 1.50
CA LYS A 18 7.65 -2.80 2.96
C LYS A 18 6.26 -2.53 3.52
N LEU A 19 5.55 -1.54 2.98
CA LEU A 19 4.18 -1.22 3.39
C LEU A 19 3.21 -2.32 2.95
N LEU A 20 3.37 -2.83 1.72
CA LEU A 20 2.59 -3.97 1.22
C LEU A 20 2.84 -5.22 2.08
N ASP A 21 4.10 -5.53 2.40
CA ASP A 21 4.45 -6.65 3.27
C ASP A 21 3.83 -6.51 4.67
N ALA A 22 3.83 -5.30 5.23
CA ALA A 22 3.20 -5.05 6.53
C ALA A 22 1.67 -5.27 6.48
N ILE A 23 1.03 -4.92 5.37
CA ILE A 23 -0.40 -5.18 5.14
C ILE A 23 -0.64 -6.69 5.03
N THR A 24 0.11 -7.40 4.18
CA THR A 24 -0.12 -8.83 3.91
C THR A 24 0.20 -9.72 5.11
N HIS A 25 1.11 -9.31 5.98
CA HIS A 25 1.50 -10.07 7.18
C HIS A 25 0.86 -9.57 8.47
N ALA A 26 -0.09 -8.63 8.40
CA ALA A 26 -0.75 -8.09 9.60
C ALA A 26 -1.38 -9.21 10.45
N GLY A 27 -1.06 -9.26 11.75
CA GLY A 27 -1.50 -10.33 12.64
C GLY A 27 -2.92 -10.15 13.21
N SER A 28 -3.48 -8.94 13.10
CA SER A 28 -4.79 -8.59 13.62
C SER A 28 -5.44 -7.50 12.76
N ALA A 29 -6.75 -7.29 12.91
CA ALA A 29 -7.46 -6.20 12.24
C ALA A 29 -6.91 -4.81 12.63
N VAL A 30 -6.40 -4.67 13.87
CA VAL A 30 -5.78 -3.43 14.35
C VAL A 30 -4.44 -3.19 13.66
N ASP A 31 -3.61 -4.22 13.53
CA ASP A 31 -2.32 -4.13 12.81
C ASP A 31 -2.55 -3.84 11.33
N LEU A 32 -3.58 -4.44 10.74
CA LEU A 32 -3.96 -4.25 9.36
C LEU A 32 -4.40 -2.80 9.12
N ASN A 33 -5.25 -2.25 9.98
CA ASN A 33 -5.69 -0.85 9.87
C ASN A 33 -4.49 0.11 10.02
N ARG A 34 -3.58 -0.16 10.96
CA ARG A 34 -2.35 0.64 11.13
C ARG A 34 -1.44 0.55 9.90
N ALA A 35 -1.29 -0.62 9.29
CA ALA A 35 -0.49 -0.80 8.08
C ALA A 35 -1.13 -0.11 6.87
N GLY A 36 -2.45 -0.26 6.71
CA GLY A 36 -3.25 0.41 5.68
C GLY A 36 -3.14 1.93 5.78
N GLY A 37 -3.36 2.52 6.95
CA GLY A 37 -3.26 3.97 7.13
C GLY A 37 -1.84 4.52 6.87
N LYS A 38 -0.78 3.74 7.16
CA LYS A 38 0.59 4.11 6.76
C LYS A 38 0.77 4.08 5.25
N ALA A 39 0.20 3.09 4.57
CA ALA A 39 0.25 2.98 3.13
C ALA A 39 -0.51 4.13 2.45
N GLU A 40 -1.70 4.47 2.94
CA GLU A 40 -2.47 5.62 2.45
C GLU A 40 -1.71 6.94 2.64
N GLY A 41 -1.19 7.18 3.85
CA GLY A 41 -0.40 8.38 4.14
C GLY A 41 0.86 8.49 3.28
N PHE A 42 1.49 7.35 2.95
CA PHE A 42 2.63 7.30 2.04
C PHE A 42 2.25 7.72 0.61
N VAL A 43 1.17 7.16 0.05
CA VAL A 43 0.71 7.51 -1.30
C VAL A 43 0.30 8.98 -1.37
N LEU A 44 -0.47 9.45 -0.39
CA LEU A 44 -0.87 10.86 -0.28
C LEU A 44 0.33 11.79 -0.19
N GLY A 45 1.35 11.42 0.59
CA GLY A 45 2.58 12.19 0.71
C GLY A 45 3.34 12.30 -0.61
N LEU A 46 3.44 11.22 -1.37
CA LEU A 46 4.06 11.22 -2.69
C LEU A 46 3.30 12.07 -3.70
N GLU A 47 1.97 11.99 -3.69
CA GLU A 47 1.11 12.78 -4.58
C GLU A 47 1.19 14.28 -4.22
N SER A 48 1.11 14.61 -2.93
CA SER A 48 1.21 15.99 -2.43
C SER A 48 2.57 16.61 -2.72
N ALA A 49 3.64 15.83 -2.65
CA ALA A 49 4.99 16.24 -3.02
C ALA A 49 5.22 16.28 -4.55
N LYS A 50 4.23 15.91 -5.36
CA LYS A 50 4.33 15.75 -6.82
C LYS A 50 5.45 14.77 -7.25
N ALA A 51 5.80 13.84 -6.38
CA ALA A 51 6.79 12.80 -6.65
C ALA A 51 6.24 11.72 -7.60
N ILE A 52 4.91 11.56 -7.63
CA ILE A 52 4.18 10.65 -8.52
C ILE A 52 2.99 11.38 -9.16
N LYS A 53 2.52 10.84 -10.29
CA LYS A 53 1.27 11.30 -10.94
C LYS A 53 0.07 10.62 -10.27
N SER A 54 -1.11 11.23 -10.37
CA SER A 54 -2.35 10.66 -9.80
C SER A 54 -2.66 9.25 -10.32
N GLN A 55 -2.33 8.92 -11.57
CA GLN A 55 -2.49 7.55 -12.09
C GLN A 55 -1.61 6.52 -11.34
N VAL A 56 -0.41 6.91 -10.92
CA VAL A 56 0.49 6.05 -10.14
C VAL A 56 0.01 5.96 -8.69
N ALA A 57 -0.52 7.06 -8.15
CA ALA A 57 -1.14 7.08 -6.82
C ALA A 57 -2.36 6.13 -6.77
N GLU A 58 -3.25 6.22 -7.75
CA GLU A 58 -4.42 5.35 -7.89
C GLU A 58 -4.02 3.88 -7.96
N ALA A 59 -3.01 3.54 -8.77
CA ALA A 59 -2.51 2.17 -8.85
C ALA A 59 -1.96 1.65 -7.51
N LEU A 60 -1.29 2.50 -6.73
CA LEU A 60 -0.82 2.16 -5.38
C LEU A 60 -1.97 1.96 -4.40
N TYR A 61 -2.95 2.87 -4.39
CA TYR A 61 -4.15 2.74 -3.55
C TYR A 61 -4.88 1.43 -3.83
N VAL A 62 -5.12 1.10 -5.11
CA VAL A 62 -5.76 -0.16 -5.51
C VAL A 62 -4.94 -1.38 -5.06
N ALA A 63 -3.61 -1.35 -5.21
CA ALA A 63 -2.77 -2.47 -4.80
C ALA A 63 -2.76 -2.68 -3.27
N PHE A 64 -2.73 -1.60 -2.49
CA PHE A 64 -2.78 -1.66 -1.03
C PHE A 64 -4.16 -2.07 -0.52
N ASP A 65 -5.23 -1.56 -1.11
CA ASP A 65 -6.61 -1.90 -0.75
C ASP A 65 -6.94 -3.37 -1.06
N ASP A 66 -6.51 -3.87 -2.22
CA ASP A 66 -6.64 -5.29 -2.60
C ASP A 66 -5.92 -6.20 -1.60
N ALA A 67 -4.67 -5.87 -1.24
CA ALA A 67 -3.92 -6.63 -0.25
C ALA A 67 -4.55 -6.57 1.15
N ALA A 68 -5.07 -5.41 1.55
CA ALA A 68 -5.72 -5.24 2.84
C ALA A 68 -7.04 -6.00 2.92
N SER A 69 -7.85 -5.93 1.87
CA SER A 69 -9.12 -6.67 1.76
C SER A 69 -8.89 -8.18 1.81
N GLN A 70 -7.91 -8.70 1.08
CA GLN A 70 -7.53 -10.11 1.13
C GLN A 70 -7.06 -10.52 2.52
N ARG A 71 -6.22 -9.70 3.18
CA ARG A 71 -5.75 -10.02 4.53
C ARG A 71 -6.86 -9.96 5.57
N LEU A 72 -7.77 -8.99 5.47
CA LEU A 72 -8.92 -8.89 6.38
C LEU A 72 -9.80 -10.14 6.25
N ALA A 73 -10.07 -10.59 5.03
CA ALA A 73 -10.83 -11.81 4.79
C ALA A 73 -10.17 -13.04 5.43
N GLN A 74 -8.82 -13.15 5.39
CA GLN A 74 -8.08 -14.21 6.07
C GLN A 74 -8.15 -14.12 7.60
N LEU A 75 -8.19 -12.91 8.17
CA LEU A 75 -8.27 -12.71 9.62
C LEU A 75 -9.68 -12.92 10.18
N GLN A 76 -10.71 -12.85 9.33
CA GLN A 76 -12.11 -13.11 9.66
C GLN A 76 -12.54 -14.57 9.41
N GLY A 77 -11.65 -15.36 8.80
CA GLY A 77 -11.86 -16.78 8.48
C GLY A 77 -11.76 -17.71 9.67
#